data_AF-A0A3C0ISM6-F1
#
_entry.id   AF-A0A3C0ISM6-F1
#
_cell.length_a   1.000
_cell.length_b   1.000
_cell.length_c   1.000
_cell.angle_alpha   90.00
_cell.angle_beta   90.00
_cell.angle_gamma   90.00
#
_symmetry.space_group_name_H-M   'P 1'
#
loop_
_entity.id
_entity.type
_entity.pdbx_description
1 polymer ?
#
loop_
_entity_poly.entity_id
_entity_poly.type
_entity_poly.pdbx_seq_one_letter_code
_entity_poly.pdbx_strand_id
1 'polypeptide(L)'
;MKKILLSVAVLLSVLRSFADEGMWIPLLLGQQVYKDMVKRGLKLKPEQLYSINKASIKDAIIIFGGGCTGEIVSNQGLIFTNHHCGYDAIATASSVENNYLRDGFWAAEKSKEIPTSLTVKFLNRIEDVTARVNAELGNSVGAERLKKQDAITKKIIDEVVGTDEFKSAVVASMFKGNQFILYVYDVFKDVRFVGTPPESIGKFGGDTDNWEWPRHTGDFSIFRVYMSKEGKP
;
A
#
# COMPACT_ATOMS: atom_id res chain seq x y z
N MET A 1 -25.73 -42.63 22.65
CA MET A 1 -24.62 -42.28 21.73
C MET A 1 -25.09 -41.57 20.46
N LYS A 2 -25.92 -42.18 19.59
CA LYS A 2 -26.39 -41.54 18.34
C LYS A 2 -27.12 -40.20 18.55
N LYS A 3 -27.99 -40.10 19.56
CA LYS A 3 -28.71 -38.85 19.89
C LYS A 3 -27.77 -37.73 20.35
N ILE A 4 -26.75 -38.06 21.14
CA ILE A 4 -25.74 -37.09 21.63
C ILE A 4 -24.88 -36.60 20.46
N LEU A 5 -24.45 -37.51 19.57
CA LEU A 5 -23.70 -37.15 18.36
C LEU A 5 -24.52 -36.23 17.42
N LEU A 6 -25.82 -36.51 17.26
CA LEU A 6 -26.72 -35.67 16.46
C LEU A 6 -26.89 -34.29 17.10
N SER A 7 -27.07 -34.21 18.43
CA SER A 7 -27.18 -32.95 19.15
C SER A 7 -25.90 -32.11 19.07
N VAL A 8 -24.72 -32.73 19.17
CA VAL A 8 -23.43 -32.04 19.01
C VAL A 8 -23.24 -31.55 17.57
N ALA A 9 -23.61 -32.35 16.57
CA ALA A 9 -23.54 -31.94 15.16
C ALA A 9 -24.47 -30.75 14.85
N VAL A 10 -25.68 -30.75 15.40
CA VAL A 10 -26.62 -29.61 15.27
C VAL A 10 -26.05 -28.38 15.98
N LEU A 11 -25.52 -28.51 17.20
CA LEU A 11 -24.94 -27.40 17.95
C LEU A 11 -23.74 -26.76 17.23
N LEU A 12 -22.88 -27.57 16.60
CA LEU A 12 -21.75 -27.08 15.81
C LEU A 12 -22.18 -26.42 14.49
N SER A 13 -23.36 -26.79 13.95
CA SER A 13 -23.87 -26.19 12.71
C SER A 13 -24.47 -24.79 12.87
N VAL A 14 -24.90 -24.43 14.09
CA VAL A 14 -25.45 -23.10 14.43
C VAL A 14 -24.41 -22.10 14.91
N LEU A 15 -23.22 -22.56 15.30
CA LEU A 15 -22.10 -21.68 15.66
C LEU A 15 -21.35 -21.23 14.40
N ARG A 16 -21.94 -20.30 13.64
CA ARG A 16 -21.25 -19.62 12.54
C ARG A 16 -20.70 -18.29 13.04
N SER A 17 -19.40 -18.08 12.81
CA SER A 17 -18.77 -16.78 12.92
C SER A 17 -18.63 -16.20 11.51
N PHE A 18 -18.98 -14.93 11.34
CA PHE A 18 -18.84 -14.19 10.10
C PHE A 18 -17.93 -13.00 10.33
N ALA A 19 -17.03 -12.75 9.38
CA ALA A 19 -16.23 -11.54 9.34
C ALA A 19 -16.77 -10.67 8.21
N ASP A 20 -17.32 -9.51 8.56
CA ASP A 20 -17.85 -8.54 7.58
C ASP A 20 -16.76 -7.57 7.08
N GLU A 21 -15.70 -7.35 7.88
CA GLU A 21 -14.57 -6.48 7.58
C GLU A 21 -13.32 -7.28 7.13
N GLY A 22 -12.36 -6.61 6.50
CA GLY A 22 -11.09 -7.21 6.12
C GLY A 22 -10.29 -6.40 5.11
N MET A 23 -8.99 -6.67 5.04
CA MET A 23 -8.10 -6.15 4.00
C MET A 23 -7.97 -7.19 2.88
N TRP A 24 -8.59 -6.90 1.74
CA TRP A 24 -8.68 -7.82 0.61
C TRP A 24 -7.55 -7.59 -0.37
N ILE A 25 -6.92 -8.67 -0.84
CA ILE A 25 -5.95 -8.59 -1.95
C ILE A 25 -6.75 -8.28 -3.22
N PRO A 26 -6.47 -7.20 -3.97
CA PRO A 26 -7.28 -6.83 -5.13
C PRO A 26 -7.38 -7.93 -6.20
N LEU A 27 -6.28 -8.67 -6.42
CA LEU A 27 -6.25 -9.84 -7.31
C LEU A 27 -7.22 -10.96 -6.87
N LEU A 28 -7.48 -11.08 -5.57
CA LEU A 28 -8.28 -12.15 -4.95
C LEU A 28 -9.55 -11.63 -4.28
N LEU A 29 -10.08 -10.47 -4.71
CA LEU A 29 -11.25 -9.83 -4.12
C LEU A 29 -12.44 -10.80 -3.97
N GLY A 30 -12.61 -11.69 -4.95
CA GLY A 30 -13.64 -12.73 -4.93
C GLY A 30 -15.03 -12.20 -5.25
N GLN A 31 -15.90 -13.09 -5.75
CA GLN A 31 -17.24 -12.69 -6.21
C GLN A 31 -18.14 -12.19 -5.09
N GLN A 32 -18.05 -12.78 -3.89
CA GLN A 32 -18.92 -12.43 -2.77
C GLN A 32 -18.64 -11.00 -2.28
N VAL A 33 -17.38 -10.68 -2.00
CA VAL A 33 -16.97 -9.34 -1.55
C VAL A 33 -17.35 -8.29 -2.59
N TYR A 34 -17.09 -8.54 -3.88
CA TYR A 34 -17.49 -7.62 -4.92
C TYR A 34 -19.01 -7.39 -4.98
N LYS A 35 -19.82 -8.45 -4.84
CA LYS A 35 -21.29 -8.32 -4.75
C LYS A 35 -21.69 -7.45 -3.56
N ASP A 36 -21.02 -7.61 -2.42
CA ASP A 36 -21.28 -6.80 -1.23
C ASP A 36 -20.88 -5.33 -1.43
N MET A 37 -19.78 -5.05 -2.14
CA MET A 37 -19.40 -3.68 -2.53
C MET A 37 -20.47 -3.04 -3.44
N VAL A 38 -20.97 -3.77 -4.44
CA VAL A 38 -22.03 -3.28 -5.34
C VAL A 38 -23.34 -3.05 -4.58
N LYS A 39 -23.70 -3.96 -3.67
CA LYS A 39 -24.87 -3.79 -2.78
C LYS A 39 -24.76 -2.52 -1.93
N ARG A 40 -23.54 -2.13 -1.54
CA ARG A 40 -23.24 -0.89 -0.81
C ARG A 40 -23.09 0.35 -1.71
N GLY A 41 -23.28 0.22 -3.02
CA GLY A 41 -23.37 1.33 -3.96
C GLY A 41 -22.22 1.45 -4.95
N LEU A 42 -21.21 0.57 -4.92
CA LEU A 42 -20.12 0.59 -5.89
C LEU A 42 -20.65 0.45 -7.33
N LYS A 43 -20.19 1.33 -8.22
CA LYS A 43 -20.54 1.31 -9.66
C LYS A 43 -19.42 0.85 -10.57
N LEU A 44 -18.22 0.70 -10.04
CA LEU A 44 -17.04 0.27 -10.79
C LEU A 44 -17.07 -1.24 -11.04
N LYS A 45 -16.62 -1.64 -12.22
CA LYS A 45 -16.40 -3.05 -12.57
C LYS A 45 -15.14 -3.59 -11.88
N PRO A 46 -15.01 -4.92 -11.65
CA PRO A 46 -13.83 -5.49 -11.03
C PRO A 46 -12.52 -5.09 -11.71
N GLU A 47 -12.51 -5.05 -13.05
CA GLU A 47 -11.31 -4.72 -13.84
C GLU A 47 -10.91 -3.24 -13.70
N GLN A 48 -11.83 -2.37 -13.26
CA GLN A 48 -11.52 -0.97 -12.95
C GLN A 48 -10.92 -0.81 -11.56
N LEU A 49 -11.10 -1.77 -10.65
CA LEU A 49 -10.44 -1.80 -9.35
C LEU A 49 -9.00 -2.32 -9.49
N TYR A 50 -8.85 -3.44 -10.20
CA TYR A 50 -7.56 -4.05 -10.48
C TYR A 50 -7.56 -4.75 -11.83
N SER A 51 -6.57 -4.45 -12.66
CA SER A 51 -6.30 -5.18 -13.89
C SER A 51 -4.80 -5.18 -14.16
N ILE A 52 -4.27 -6.32 -14.60
CA ILE A 52 -2.87 -6.44 -15.04
C ILE A 52 -2.70 -5.84 -16.45
N ASN A 53 -3.75 -5.93 -17.28
CA ASN A 53 -3.67 -5.65 -18.72
C ASN A 53 -4.22 -4.27 -19.12
N LYS A 54 -4.87 -3.56 -18.19
CA LYS A 54 -5.58 -2.30 -18.45
C LYS A 54 -5.38 -1.37 -17.27
N ALA A 55 -5.45 -0.07 -17.53
CA ALA A 55 -5.49 0.94 -16.48
C ALA A 55 -6.66 0.67 -15.51
N SER A 56 -6.38 0.77 -14.22
CA SER A 56 -7.32 0.57 -13.11
C SER A 56 -6.95 1.46 -11.93
N ILE A 57 -7.77 1.48 -10.86
CA ILE A 57 -7.48 2.27 -9.66
C ILE A 57 -6.11 1.94 -9.07
N LYS A 58 -5.64 0.69 -9.19
CA LYS A 58 -4.31 0.29 -8.71
C LYS A 58 -3.19 1.21 -9.20
N ASP A 59 -3.32 1.76 -10.41
CA ASP A 59 -2.27 2.54 -11.07
C ASP A 59 -2.17 3.97 -10.52
N ALA A 60 -3.19 4.40 -9.77
CA ALA A 60 -3.22 5.68 -9.10
C ALA A 60 -2.93 5.59 -7.60
N ILE A 61 -2.84 4.37 -7.02
CA ILE A 61 -2.56 4.17 -5.59
C ILE A 61 -1.11 3.70 -5.44
N ILE A 62 -0.33 4.45 -4.66
CA ILE A 62 1.11 4.24 -4.52
C ILE A 62 1.50 3.96 -3.08
N ILE A 63 2.59 3.22 -2.91
CA ILE A 63 3.34 3.24 -1.66
C ILE A 63 4.13 4.55 -1.64
N PHE A 64 3.87 5.38 -0.64
CA PHE A 64 4.55 6.65 -0.42
C PHE A 64 5.64 6.47 0.64
N GLY A 65 6.91 6.65 0.24
CA GLY A 65 8.06 6.36 1.08
C GLY A 65 8.15 4.87 1.44
N GLY A 66 8.29 4.58 2.74
CA GLY A 66 8.46 3.22 3.26
C GLY A 66 7.26 2.65 4.02
N GLY A 67 6.21 3.45 4.28
CA GLY A 67 5.15 3.05 5.21
C GLY A 67 3.80 3.74 5.05
N CYS A 68 3.66 4.67 4.10
CA CYS A 68 2.41 5.37 3.85
C CYS A 68 1.80 5.01 2.49
N THR A 69 0.55 5.42 2.31
CA THR A 69 -0.14 5.40 1.01
C THR A 69 -0.23 6.81 0.47
N GLY A 70 -0.18 6.95 -0.84
CA GLY A 70 -0.58 8.17 -1.53
C GLY A 70 -1.39 7.86 -2.77
N GLU A 71 -1.99 8.90 -3.33
CA GLU A 71 -2.81 8.80 -4.53
C GLU A 71 -2.43 9.83 -5.59
N ILE A 72 -2.40 9.40 -6.85
CA ILE A 72 -2.19 10.27 -8.01
C ILE A 72 -3.50 10.96 -8.35
N VAL A 73 -3.49 12.29 -8.31
CA VAL A 73 -4.68 13.13 -8.50
C VAL A 73 -4.60 14.05 -9.72
N SER A 74 -3.55 13.92 -10.54
CA SER A 74 -3.41 14.66 -11.80
C SER A 74 -2.65 13.88 -12.86
N ASN A 75 -2.83 14.25 -14.12
CA ASN A 75 -2.05 13.75 -15.26
C ASN A 75 -0.59 14.27 -15.28
N GLN A 76 -0.17 14.99 -14.24
CA GLN A 76 1.19 15.52 -14.08
C GLN A 76 1.84 15.04 -12.78
N GLY A 77 1.44 13.86 -12.29
CA GLY A 77 2.11 13.19 -11.17
C GLY A 77 1.89 13.83 -9.79
N LEU A 78 0.93 14.73 -9.64
CA LEU A 78 0.57 15.28 -8.31
C LEU A 78 0.06 14.15 -7.41
N ILE A 79 0.62 14.09 -6.20
CA ILE A 79 0.35 13.09 -5.17
C ILE A 79 -0.31 13.80 -3.98
N PHE A 80 -1.41 13.24 -3.50
CA PHE A 80 -1.91 13.51 -2.15
C PHE A 80 -1.52 12.38 -1.20
N THR A 81 -1.19 12.76 0.03
CA THR A 81 -0.94 11.85 1.16
C THR A 81 -1.20 12.62 2.45
N ASN A 82 -1.03 12.00 3.62
CA ASN A 82 -1.22 12.69 4.90
C ASN A 82 -0.08 13.67 5.22
N HIS A 83 -0.35 14.68 6.04
CA HIS A 83 0.66 15.60 6.58
C HIS A 83 1.71 14.82 7.36
N HIS A 84 1.27 13.90 8.22
CA HIS A 84 2.20 13.08 9.01
C HIS A 84 3.06 12.13 8.16
N CYS A 85 2.57 11.71 6.99
CA CYS A 85 3.33 10.90 6.03
C CYS A 85 4.44 11.70 5.33
N GLY A 86 4.20 12.97 5.05
CA GLY A 86 5.18 13.90 4.47
C GLY A 86 6.09 14.56 5.51
N TYR A 87 5.81 14.37 6.80
CA TYR A 87 6.36 15.18 7.89
C TYR A 87 7.88 15.21 7.92
N ASP A 88 8.55 14.06 7.76
CA ASP A 88 10.01 13.99 7.74
C ASP A 88 10.62 14.81 6.59
N ALA A 89 9.98 14.79 5.41
CA ALA A 89 10.43 15.59 4.27
C ALA A 89 10.17 17.10 4.49
N ILE A 90 9.02 17.45 5.08
CA ILE A 90 8.67 18.84 5.43
C ILE A 90 9.66 19.40 6.47
N ALA A 91 9.93 18.62 7.52
CA ALA A 91 10.88 18.98 8.58
C ALA A 91 12.31 19.13 8.02
N THR A 92 12.74 18.20 7.16
CA THR A 92 14.06 18.27 6.51
C THR A 92 14.20 19.49 5.61
N ALA A 93 13.12 19.90 4.94
CA ALA A 93 13.11 21.10 4.10
C ALA A 93 13.04 22.41 4.90
N SER A 94 12.61 22.35 6.16
CA SER A 94 12.41 23.53 7.00
C SER A 94 13.73 24.05 7.60
N SER A 95 13.81 25.37 7.80
CA SER A 95 14.87 26.04 8.56
C SER A 95 14.28 27.01 9.58
N VAL A 96 15.15 27.70 10.34
CA VAL A 96 14.71 28.77 11.26
C VAL A 96 14.07 29.92 10.47
N GLU A 97 14.63 30.24 9.31
CA GLU A 97 14.18 31.31 8.43
C GLU A 97 12.94 30.90 7.63
N ASN A 98 12.90 29.65 7.13
CA ASN A 98 11.80 29.11 6.34
C ASN A 98 11.18 27.91 7.07
N ASN A 99 10.30 28.18 8.03
CA ASN A 99 9.70 27.14 8.86
C ASN A 99 8.39 26.63 8.25
N TYR A 100 8.48 25.64 7.37
CA TYR A 100 7.31 25.08 6.67
C TYR A 100 6.40 24.26 7.58
N LEU A 101 6.91 23.74 8.70
CA LEU A 101 6.08 23.12 9.74
C LEU A 101 5.13 24.16 10.37
N ARG A 102 5.67 25.32 10.76
CA ARG A 102 4.87 26.39 11.38
C ARG A 102 3.93 27.07 10.39
N ASP A 103 4.45 27.46 9.22
CA ASP A 103 3.78 28.39 8.32
C ASP A 103 3.06 27.69 7.15
N GLY A 104 3.30 26.39 6.97
CA GLY A 104 2.94 25.69 5.75
C GLY A 104 3.84 26.06 4.58
N PHE A 105 3.56 25.47 3.42
CA PHE A 105 4.29 25.72 2.19
C PHE A 105 3.40 25.46 0.98
N TRP A 106 3.54 26.27 -0.07
CA TRP A 106 2.83 26.07 -1.34
C TRP A 106 3.72 26.54 -2.50
N ALA A 107 4.25 25.58 -3.27
CA ALA A 107 5.01 25.90 -4.48
C ALA A 107 4.07 26.51 -5.53
N ALA A 108 4.29 27.78 -5.87
CA ALA A 108 3.50 28.49 -6.88
C ALA A 108 3.71 27.95 -8.31
N GLU A 109 4.84 27.28 -8.55
CA GLU A 109 5.23 26.71 -9.84
C GLU A 109 6.20 25.53 -9.64
N LYS A 110 6.33 24.67 -10.66
CA LYS A 110 7.14 23.43 -10.59
C LYS A 110 8.61 23.65 -10.24
N SER A 111 9.18 24.78 -10.66
CA SER A 111 10.57 25.17 -10.35
C SER A 111 10.79 25.50 -8.87
N LYS A 112 9.72 25.70 -8.09
CA LYS A 112 9.76 25.97 -6.64
C LYS A 112 9.46 24.72 -5.80
N GLU A 113 9.12 23.60 -6.42
CA GLU A 113 8.93 22.32 -5.70
C GLU A 113 10.28 21.84 -5.12
N ILE A 114 10.27 21.40 -3.87
CA ILE A 114 11.51 21.10 -3.11
C ILE A 114 11.85 19.61 -3.28
N PRO A 115 13.05 19.25 -3.76
CA PRO A 115 13.48 17.84 -3.84
C PRO A 115 13.52 17.17 -2.47
N THR A 116 13.19 15.87 -2.44
CA THR A 116 13.21 15.07 -1.21
C THR A 116 14.00 13.78 -1.41
N SER A 117 14.31 13.07 -0.32
CA SER A 117 14.90 11.73 -0.36
C SER A 117 13.84 10.61 -0.48
N LEU A 118 12.56 10.96 -0.60
CA LEU A 118 11.48 9.99 -0.68
C LEU A 118 11.49 9.28 -2.03
N THR A 119 10.99 8.06 -2.02
CA THR A 119 10.66 7.31 -3.23
C THR A 119 9.17 6.97 -3.20
N VAL A 120 8.59 6.74 -4.36
CA VAL A 120 7.22 6.20 -4.47
C VAL A 120 7.23 4.93 -5.30
N LYS A 121 6.36 3.98 -4.96
CA LYS A 121 6.26 2.70 -5.66
C LYS A 121 4.87 2.49 -6.22
N PHE A 122 4.80 2.28 -7.52
CA PHE A 122 3.58 1.96 -8.25
C PHE A 122 3.44 0.45 -8.36
N LEU A 123 2.27 -0.09 -8.00
CA LEU A 123 2.03 -1.53 -8.12
C LEU A 123 1.92 -1.92 -9.60
N ASN A 124 2.95 -2.58 -10.12
CA ASN A 124 3.00 -3.07 -11.49
C ASN A 124 2.07 -4.28 -11.66
N ARG A 125 2.31 -5.36 -10.90
CA ARG A 125 1.50 -6.59 -10.92
C ARG A 125 1.55 -7.35 -9.60
N ILE A 126 0.59 -8.26 -9.44
CA ILE A 126 0.49 -9.23 -8.35
C ILE A 126 0.51 -10.62 -9.00
N GLU A 127 1.25 -11.56 -8.42
CA GLU A 127 1.40 -12.92 -8.91
C GLU A 127 1.34 -13.92 -7.75
N ASP A 128 0.59 -15.02 -7.92
CA ASP A 128 0.60 -16.12 -6.95
C ASP A 128 1.77 -17.06 -7.25
N VAL A 129 2.75 -17.07 -6.36
CA VAL A 129 3.97 -17.89 -6.47
C VAL A 129 3.95 -19.09 -5.51
N THR A 130 2.78 -19.40 -4.92
CA THR A 130 2.61 -20.45 -3.91
C THR A 130 3.08 -21.82 -4.40
N ALA A 131 2.71 -22.20 -5.63
CA ALA A 131 3.09 -23.49 -6.19
C ALA A 131 4.62 -23.63 -6.31
N ARG A 132 5.29 -22.57 -6.76
CA ARG A 132 6.76 -22.52 -6.89
C ARG A 132 7.43 -22.62 -5.52
N VAL A 133 6.98 -21.81 -4.56
CA VAL A 133 7.54 -21.80 -3.20
C VAL A 133 7.33 -23.16 -2.52
N ASN A 134 6.13 -23.75 -2.60
CA ASN A 134 5.84 -25.04 -1.98
C ASN A 134 6.62 -26.20 -2.60
N ALA A 135 6.85 -26.17 -3.92
CA ALA A 135 7.66 -27.18 -4.60
C ALA A 135 9.11 -27.19 -4.08
N GLU A 136 9.72 -26.02 -3.87
CA GLU A 136 11.09 -25.89 -3.35
C GLU A 136 11.17 -26.10 -1.82
N LEU A 137 10.11 -25.78 -1.07
CA LEU A 137 10.05 -26.01 0.38
C LEU A 137 9.96 -27.49 0.74
N GLY A 138 9.25 -28.30 -0.06
CA GLY A 138 8.99 -29.71 0.23
C GLY A 138 8.45 -29.94 1.64
N ASN A 139 8.95 -30.97 2.32
CA ASN A 139 8.54 -31.35 3.68
C ASN A 139 9.34 -30.63 4.79
N SER A 140 10.00 -29.51 4.49
CA SER A 140 10.76 -28.76 5.50
C SER A 140 9.86 -28.22 6.62
N VAL A 141 10.36 -28.24 7.85
CA VAL A 141 9.62 -27.83 9.06
C VAL A 141 10.46 -26.90 9.95
N GLY A 142 9.79 -26.19 10.86
CA GLY A 142 10.44 -25.36 11.88
C GLY A 142 11.42 -24.31 11.31
N ALA A 143 12.58 -24.17 11.95
CA ALA A 143 13.59 -23.18 11.56
C ALA A 143 14.20 -23.44 10.17
N GLU A 144 14.29 -24.71 9.74
CA GLU A 144 14.78 -25.06 8.40
C GLU A 144 13.83 -24.54 7.32
N ARG A 145 12.51 -24.69 7.54
CA ARG A 145 11.48 -24.18 6.64
C ARG A 145 11.61 -22.68 6.44
N LEU A 146 11.77 -21.92 7.53
CA LEU A 146 11.91 -20.45 7.46
C LEU A 146 13.15 -20.04 6.67
N LYS A 147 14.31 -20.65 6.94
CA LYS A 147 15.55 -20.38 6.20
C LYS A 147 15.42 -20.71 4.70
N LYS A 148 14.80 -21.84 4.37
CA LYS A 148 14.54 -22.21 2.97
C LYS A 148 13.57 -21.23 2.31
N GLN A 149 12.50 -20.87 3.01
CA GLN A 149 11.53 -19.89 2.52
C GLN A 149 12.21 -18.57 2.18
N ASP A 150 13.05 -18.03 3.07
CA ASP A 150 13.76 -16.77 2.84
C ASP A 150 14.71 -16.85 1.64
N ALA A 151 15.40 -17.98 1.46
CA ALA A 151 16.27 -18.20 0.30
C ALA A 151 15.46 -18.27 -1.01
N ILE A 152 14.30 -18.95 -1.01
CA ILE A 152 13.43 -19.09 -2.18
C ILE A 152 12.80 -17.75 -2.54
N THR A 153 12.25 -17.02 -1.56
CA THR A 153 11.65 -15.70 -1.80
C THR A 153 12.68 -14.71 -2.30
N LYS A 154 13.89 -14.71 -1.72
CA LYS A 154 15.00 -13.90 -2.22
C LYS A 154 15.34 -14.23 -3.68
N LYS A 155 15.45 -15.51 -4.03
CA LYS A 155 15.71 -15.94 -5.42
C LYS A 155 14.61 -15.46 -6.38
N ILE A 156 13.33 -15.58 -6.01
CA ILE A 156 12.21 -15.07 -6.81
C ILE A 156 12.32 -13.56 -7.01
N ILE A 157 12.62 -12.81 -5.96
CA ILE A 157 12.78 -11.35 -6.01
C ILE A 157 13.95 -10.97 -6.92
N ASP A 158 15.10 -11.61 -6.75
CA ASP A 158 16.32 -11.32 -7.52
C ASP A 158 16.13 -11.62 -9.02
N GLU A 159 15.39 -12.67 -9.39
CA GLU A 159 15.04 -12.96 -10.79
C GLU A 159 14.12 -11.91 -11.43
N VAL A 160 13.18 -11.37 -10.64
CA VAL A 160 12.18 -10.41 -11.13
C VAL A 160 12.76 -9.00 -11.23
N VAL A 161 13.56 -8.60 -10.24
CA VAL A 161 14.19 -7.26 -10.18
C VAL A 161 15.47 -7.23 -11.03
N GLY A 162 16.26 -8.30 -11.02
CA GLY A 162 17.56 -8.34 -11.69
C GLY A 162 18.47 -7.22 -11.18
N THR A 163 19.02 -6.44 -12.11
CA THR A 163 19.85 -5.25 -11.83
C THR A 163 19.09 -3.94 -12.06
N ASP A 164 17.76 -3.99 -12.22
CA ASP A 164 16.92 -2.82 -12.51
C ASP A 164 16.64 -2.03 -11.23
N GLU A 165 17.35 -0.92 -11.05
CA GLU A 165 17.22 -0.08 -9.86
C GLU A 165 15.87 0.65 -9.74
N PHE A 166 15.04 0.61 -10.79
CA PHE A 166 13.70 1.18 -10.86
C PHE A 166 12.61 0.12 -10.66
N LYS A 167 13.00 -1.10 -10.28
CA LYS A 167 12.07 -2.16 -9.90
C LYS A 167 12.30 -2.59 -8.46
N SER A 168 11.20 -2.97 -7.82
CA SER A 168 11.22 -3.59 -6.50
C SER A 168 10.21 -4.71 -6.47
N ALA A 169 10.50 -5.77 -5.72
CA ALA A 169 9.56 -6.85 -5.53
C ALA A 169 9.56 -7.35 -4.08
N VAL A 170 8.41 -7.84 -3.64
CA VAL A 170 8.22 -8.45 -2.31
C VAL A 170 7.41 -9.71 -2.49
N VAL A 171 7.87 -10.82 -1.90
CA VAL A 171 7.04 -12.02 -1.74
C VAL A 171 6.46 -12.01 -0.32
N ALA A 172 5.16 -11.79 -0.22
CA ALA A 172 4.44 -11.81 1.05
C ALA A 172 3.97 -13.22 1.38
N SER A 173 4.26 -13.67 2.61
CA SER A 173 3.71 -14.90 3.18
C SER A 173 2.34 -14.62 3.78
N MET A 174 1.30 -15.10 3.12
CA MET A 174 -0.10 -14.90 3.50
C MET A 174 -0.64 -16.13 4.23
N PHE A 175 -1.68 -15.91 5.04
CA PHE A 175 -2.41 -16.97 5.74
C PHE A 175 -1.50 -17.93 6.54
N LYS A 176 -0.52 -17.36 7.26
CA LYS A 176 0.48 -18.12 8.04
C LYS A 176 1.33 -19.08 7.19
N GLY A 177 1.73 -18.65 5.99
CA GLY A 177 2.59 -19.44 5.11
C GLY A 177 1.89 -20.50 4.28
N ASN A 178 0.56 -20.38 4.14
CA ASN A 178 -0.23 -21.23 3.25
C ASN A 178 -0.27 -20.69 1.81
N GLN A 179 -0.01 -19.39 1.61
CA GLN A 179 0.02 -18.78 0.30
C GLN A 179 1.17 -17.76 0.21
N PHE A 180 1.78 -17.64 -0.96
CA PHE A 180 2.89 -16.74 -1.23
C PHE A 180 2.56 -15.86 -2.43
N ILE A 181 2.47 -14.55 -2.20
CA ILE A 181 2.07 -13.58 -3.21
C ILE A 181 3.25 -12.66 -3.53
N LEU A 182 3.67 -12.64 -4.79
CA LEU A 182 4.66 -11.71 -5.31
C LEU A 182 3.98 -10.40 -5.72
N TYR A 183 4.47 -9.30 -5.17
CA TYR A 183 4.14 -7.94 -5.60
C TYR A 183 5.33 -7.36 -6.31
N VAL A 184 5.12 -6.83 -7.51
CA VAL A 184 6.16 -6.16 -8.31
C VAL A 184 5.80 -4.70 -8.46
N TYR A 185 6.78 -3.83 -8.28
CA TYR A 185 6.61 -2.39 -8.28
C TYR A 185 7.60 -1.71 -9.21
N ASP A 186 7.14 -0.62 -9.83
CA ASP A 186 7.99 0.38 -10.46
C ASP A 186 8.31 1.48 -9.43
N VAL A 187 9.59 1.83 -9.28
CA VAL A 187 10.11 2.70 -8.22
C VAL A 187 10.57 4.02 -8.80
N PHE A 188 9.92 5.11 -8.39
CA PHE A 188 10.31 6.46 -8.77
C PHE A 188 11.07 7.13 -7.64
N LYS A 189 12.19 7.77 -7.99
CA LYS A 189 13.15 8.32 -7.02
C LYS A 189 13.19 9.85 -6.97
N ASP A 190 12.64 10.53 -7.98
CA ASP A 190 12.48 11.99 -7.94
C ASP A 190 11.06 12.34 -7.47
N VAL A 191 10.94 12.58 -6.17
CA VAL A 191 9.70 12.99 -5.51
C VAL A 191 9.93 14.34 -4.85
N ARG A 192 9.11 15.32 -5.20
CA ARG A 192 9.26 16.69 -4.75
C ARG A 192 8.09 17.13 -3.89
N PHE A 193 8.41 17.86 -2.83
CA PHE A 193 7.46 18.47 -1.94
C PHE A 193 6.83 19.70 -2.61
N VAL A 194 5.50 19.70 -2.71
CA VAL A 194 4.71 20.72 -3.42
C VAL A 194 3.98 21.63 -2.45
N GLY A 195 3.39 21.08 -1.39
CA GLY A 195 2.71 21.91 -0.41
C GLY A 195 2.18 21.17 0.80
N THR A 196 2.03 21.91 1.89
CA THR A 196 1.51 21.42 3.17
C THR A 196 0.77 22.55 3.88
N PRO A 197 -0.35 22.28 4.57
CA PRO A 197 -0.89 23.22 5.53
C PRO A 197 0.09 23.40 6.71
N PRO A 198 -0.01 24.50 7.48
CA PRO A 198 0.71 24.63 8.75
C PRO A 198 0.32 23.50 9.72
N GLU A 199 1.21 23.15 10.65
CA GLU A 199 0.98 22.12 11.66
C GLU A 199 -0.28 22.36 12.51
N SER A 200 -0.64 23.63 12.73
CA SER A 200 -1.87 24.01 13.43
C SER A 200 -3.13 23.48 12.73
N ILE A 201 -3.04 23.09 11.46
CA ILE A 201 -4.08 22.42 10.69
C ILE A 201 -3.72 20.95 10.48
N GLY A 202 -2.51 20.68 9.98
CA GLY A 202 -2.03 19.33 9.61
C GLY A 202 -1.93 18.35 10.76
N LYS A 203 -1.75 18.85 11.98
CA LYS A 203 -1.72 18.09 13.24
C LYS A 203 -2.55 18.79 14.33
N PHE A 204 -3.66 19.45 13.95
CA PHE A 204 -4.58 20.06 14.91
C PHE A 204 -5.00 19.08 16.01
N GLY A 205 -4.98 19.54 17.26
CA GLY A 205 -5.23 18.73 18.45
C GLY A 205 -4.01 17.96 18.96
N GLY A 206 -2.95 17.82 18.14
CA GLY A 206 -1.70 17.21 18.52
C GLY A 206 -1.89 15.78 19.05
N ASP A 207 -1.19 15.47 20.14
CA ASP A 207 -1.24 14.15 20.75
C ASP A 207 -2.55 13.90 21.52
N THR A 208 -3.21 14.96 22.01
CA THR A 208 -4.50 14.87 22.73
C THR A 208 -5.59 14.28 21.84
N ASP A 209 -5.64 14.69 20.58
CA ASP A 209 -6.66 14.23 19.63
C ASP A 209 -6.19 13.01 18.83
N ASN A 210 -4.94 12.56 19.01
CA ASN A 210 -4.43 11.40 18.28
C ASN A 210 -5.20 10.14 18.69
N TRP A 211 -5.57 9.31 17.71
CA TRP A 211 -6.48 8.16 17.88
C TRP A 211 -7.91 8.46 18.37
N GLU A 212 -8.32 9.72 18.49
CA GLU A 212 -9.65 10.09 18.98
C GLU A 212 -10.64 10.47 17.86
N TRP A 213 -11.92 10.29 18.17
CA TRP A 213 -13.08 10.82 17.43
C TRP A 213 -14.05 11.50 18.43
N PRO A 214 -14.62 12.69 18.15
CA PRO A 214 -14.56 13.48 16.91
C PRO A 214 -13.15 13.98 16.55
N ARG A 215 -12.89 14.13 15.24
CA ARG A 215 -11.60 14.61 14.72
C ARG A 215 -11.77 15.83 13.82
N HIS A 216 -10.88 16.80 13.97
CA HIS A 216 -10.91 18.08 13.22
C HIS A 216 -9.57 18.41 12.54
N THR A 217 -8.69 17.42 12.36
CA THR A 217 -7.36 17.58 11.78
C THR A 217 -7.42 17.59 10.25
N GLY A 218 -6.82 18.60 9.62
CA GLY A 218 -6.63 18.68 8.16
C GLY A 218 -5.35 17.96 7.72
N ASP A 219 -5.27 16.65 7.97
CA ASP A 219 -4.05 15.84 7.82
C ASP A 219 -3.76 15.50 6.36
N PHE A 220 -3.20 16.46 5.61
CA PHE A 220 -2.78 16.24 4.22
C PHE A 220 -1.48 16.98 3.88
N SER A 221 -0.77 16.45 2.89
CA SER A 221 0.35 17.11 2.23
C SER A 221 0.39 16.70 0.75
N ILE A 222 1.11 17.48 -0.05
CA ILE A 222 1.13 17.38 -1.51
C ILE A 222 2.55 17.21 -1.99
N PHE A 223 2.76 16.22 -2.84
CA PHE A 223 4.01 15.94 -3.50
C PHE A 223 3.80 15.80 -5.01
N ARG A 224 4.89 15.68 -5.76
CA ARG A 224 4.86 15.31 -7.17
C ARG A 224 5.94 14.30 -7.48
N VAL A 225 5.56 13.25 -8.20
CA VAL A 225 6.53 12.31 -8.79
C VAL A 225 6.97 12.83 -10.16
N TYR A 226 8.28 12.80 -10.39
CA TYR A 226 8.92 13.13 -11.65
C TYR A 226 9.46 11.87 -12.33
N MET A 227 9.67 11.98 -13.63
CA MET A 227 10.14 10.89 -14.49
C MET A 227 11.14 11.45 -15.51
N SER A 228 11.92 10.55 -16.12
CA SER A 228 12.81 10.89 -17.23
C SER A 228 12.03 11.41 -18.45
N LYS A 229 12.75 11.98 -19.42
CA LYS A 229 12.13 12.46 -20.68
C LYS A 229 11.46 11.34 -21.47
N GLU A 230 11.92 10.11 -21.30
CA GLU A 230 11.41 8.89 -21.92
C GLU A 230 10.22 8.30 -21.13
N GLY A 231 9.77 8.96 -20.07
CA GLY A 231 8.65 8.51 -19.23
C GLY A 231 9.01 7.36 -18.30
N LYS A 232 10.30 7.17 -18.00
CA LYS A 232 10.78 6.14 -17.07
C LYS A 232 10.97 6.72 -15.67
N PRO A 233 10.90 5.89 -14.61
CA PRO A 233 11.20 6.34 -13.27
C PRO A 233 12.59 6.99 -13.10
#